data_AF-A0A9P1AH27-F1
#
_entry.id   AF-A0A9P1AH27-F1
#
_cell.length_a   1.000
_cell.length_b   1.000
_cell.length_c   1.000
_cell.angle_alpha   90.00
_cell.angle_beta   90.00
_cell.angle_gamma   90.00
#
_symmetry.space_group_name_H-M   'P 1'
#
loop_
_entity.id
_entity.type
_entity.pdbx_description
1 polymer ?
#
loop_
_entity_poly.entity_id
_entity_poly.type
_entity_poly.pdbx_seq_one_letter_code
_entity_poly.pdbx_strand_id
1 'polypeptide(L)'
;MTDENRQNQIYELEALESVLRENKLTKTSDWTDEKAEIEGFVEAGFDSISDPNVLVEGVSESGEKFSVPLDILPPVQLKFRLPNDYPTLSSPSLILESDWMTEDQLRACETEIKKICEENQMMPVLFFCYQAIIDKVDELQIKVINLNEAHSLGKNGETIGSLKKRILGKGQEASEEHFINTLYDCEVCFDSLIGHQCIKFHPCSHVFCKSCTHDYYRTVAKGLVSKAMQCMAEGCSSEAPQSVIKEALGDELYAKYETEMLEKAIREMDDTVECPRELCRKVAYVTDRERNLGECSYCQFSFCNLCKQTFHGISGCKWKKGDKTRLVKQWQEGGASERADMIRQFGGEKHVQVLVERFLNEEWLDSNSKACPKCSVRIEKNEGCHKMHCTKCDTYFCWLCSEGLNKEDPYKHFQGDGTCSGRLFEGVHHFNDHDEEDLYDFELDDAFDDGSDYEDDMLDAEFYPWDDTDEDEDDEEERFN
;
A
#
# COMPACT_ATOMS: atom_id res chain seq x y z
N MET A 1 53.21 -35.88 -20.71
CA MET A 1 52.87 -34.60 -21.34
C MET A 1 53.46 -34.59 -22.72
N THR A 2 52.64 -34.51 -23.76
CA THR A 2 53.06 -33.79 -24.96
C THR A 2 52.78 -32.32 -24.66
N ASP A 3 53.76 -31.43 -24.80
CA ASP A 3 53.57 -29.98 -24.57
C ASP A 3 52.38 -29.43 -25.38
N GLU A 4 52.06 -30.09 -26.49
CA GLU A 4 50.89 -29.86 -27.35
C GLU A 4 49.54 -30.02 -26.65
N ASN A 5 49.35 -31.03 -25.78
CA ASN A 5 48.07 -31.19 -25.06
C ASN A 5 47.81 -30.06 -24.08
N ARG A 6 48.84 -29.70 -23.30
CA ARG A 6 48.73 -28.58 -22.35
C ARG A 6 48.45 -27.28 -23.10
N GLN A 7 49.12 -27.07 -24.23
CA GLN A 7 48.88 -25.89 -25.06
C GLN A 7 47.44 -25.86 -25.61
N ASN A 8 46.92 -26.99 -26.08
CA ASN A 8 45.53 -27.10 -26.57
C ASN A 8 44.50 -26.84 -25.47
N GLN A 9 44.75 -27.33 -24.25
CA GLN A 9 43.90 -27.06 -23.09
C GLN A 9 43.83 -25.57 -22.77
N ILE A 10 44.97 -24.90 -22.73
CA ILE A 10 45.03 -23.46 -22.45
C ILE A 10 44.34 -22.67 -23.57
N TYR A 11 44.59 -23.00 -24.84
CA TYR A 11 43.93 -22.33 -25.97
C TYR A 11 42.40 -22.51 -25.95
N GLU A 12 41.91 -23.69 -25.58
CA GLU A 12 40.47 -23.92 -25.42
C GLU A 12 39.88 -23.01 -24.33
N LEU A 13 40.56 -22.89 -23.19
CA LEU A 13 40.08 -22.08 -22.07
C LEU A 13 40.17 -20.58 -22.37
N GLU A 14 41.21 -20.13 -23.06
CA GLU A 14 41.33 -18.73 -23.52
C GLU A 14 40.26 -18.40 -24.57
N ALA A 15 39.98 -19.32 -25.50
CA ALA A 15 38.90 -19.15 -26.47
C ALA A 15 37.54 -19.08 -25.76
N LEU A 16 37.34 -19.94 -24.75
CA LEU A 16 36.12 -19.93 -23.94
C LEU A 16 35.99 -18.62 -23.15
N GLU A 17 37.06 -18.16 -22.49
CA GLU A 17 37.11 -16.90 -21.75
C GLU A 17 36.87 -15.68 -22.66
N SER A 18 37.28 -15.75 -23.93
CA SER A 18 37.03 -14.69 -24.91
C SER A 18 35.59 -14.63 -25.41
N VAL A 19 34.87 -15.76 -25.41
CA VAL A 19 33.47 -15.83 -25.87
C VAL A 19 32.50 -15.59 -24.73
N LEU A 20 32.82 -16.09 -23.54
CA LEU A 20 32.05 -15.86 -22.35
C LEU A 20 32.25 -14.41 -21.87
N ARG A 21 31.16 -13.76 -21.42
CA ARG A 21 31.26 -12.47 -20.73
C ARG A 21 32.07 -12.64 -19.43
N GLU A 22 32.58 -11.53 -18.88
CA GLU A 22 33.41 -11.55 -17.67
C GLU A 22 32.80 -12.41 -16.54
N ASN A 23 33.63 -13.18 -15.84
CA ASN A 23 33.30 -13.98 -14.65
C ASN A 23 32.48 -15.27 -14.83
N LYS A 24 32.23 -15.76 -16.05
CA LYS A 24 31.54 -17.05 -16.27
C LYS A 24 32.43 -18.29 -16.21
N LEU A 25 33.75 -18.11 -16.27
CA LEU A 25 34.75 -19.17 -16.16
C LEU A 25 35.52 -19.01 -14.85
N THR A 26 35.42 -20.00 -13.97
CA THR A 26 36.12 -19.98 -12.68
C THR A 26 37.19 -21.05 -12.61
N LYS A 27 38.40 -20.65 -12.20
CA LYS A 27 39.57 -21.52 -12.04
C LYS A 27 39.57 -22.10 -10.63
N THR A 28 39.52 -23.43 -10.48
CA THR A 28 39.57 -24.09 -9.16
C THR A 28 40.92 -24.74 -8.87
N SER A 29 41.80 -24.85 -9.87
CA SER A 29 43.20 -25.26 -9.71
C SER A 29 44.17 -24.20 -10.24
N ASP A 30 45.45 -24.34 -9.91
CA ASP A 30 46.51 -23.50 -10.48
C ASP A 30 46.84 -23.96 -11.91
N TRP A 31 46.31 -23.24 -12.89
CA TRP A 31 46.51 -23.55 -14.30
C TRP A 31 47.95 -23.29 -14.79
N THR A 32 48.82 -22.72 -13.95
CA THR A 32 50.24 -22.53 -14.27
C THR A 32 51.10 -23.74 -13.90
N ASP A 33 50.59 -24.66 -13.08
CA ASP A 33 51.29 -25.91 -12.77
C ASP A 33 51.10 -26.92 -13.91
N GLU A 34 52.14 -27.05 -14.75
CA GLU A 34 52.17 -27.95 -15.90
C GLU A 34 51.94 -29.44 -15.56
N LYS A 35 52.10 -29.84 -14.30
CA LYS A 35 51.93 -31.23 -13.86
C LYS A 35 50.54 -31.51 -13.28
N ALA A 36 49.81 -30.46 -12.90
CA ALA A 36 48.48 -30.57 -12.34
C ALA A 36 47.42 -30.63 -13.46
N GLU A 37 46.36 -31.38 -13.18
CA GLU A 37 45.15 -31.35 -14.00
C GLU A 37 44.48 -29.99 -13.87
N ILE A 38 43.91 -29.53 -15.00
CA ILE A 38 43.19 -28.27 -15.02
C ILE A 38 41.76 -28.51 -14.58
N GLU A 39 41.34 -27.83 -13.53
CA GLU A 39 39.99 -27.90 -13.00
C GLU A 39 39.37 -26.50 -12.99
N GLY A 40 38.06 -26.48 -13.25
CA GLY A 40 37.27 -25.26 -13.18
C GLY A 40 35.79 -25.56 -13.38
N PHE A 41 35.01 -24.49 -13.47
CA PHE A 41 33.63 -24.58 -13.89
C PHE A 41 33.23 -23.40 -14.77
N VAL A 42 32.25 -23.66 -15.63
CA VAL A 42 31.64 -22.68 -16.53
C VAL A 42 30.17 -22.54 -16.17
N GLU A 43 29.69 -21.31 -16.11
CA GLU A 43 28.28 -21.01 -15.90
C GLU A 43 27.57 -20.73 -17.23
N ALA A 44 26.67 -21.63 -17.64
CA ALA A 44 25.78 -21.44 -18.77
C ALA A 44 24.58 -20.59 -18.34
N GLY A 45 24.62 -19.30 -18.68
CA GLY A 45 23.52 -18.35 -18.48
C GLY A 45 22.50 -18.41 -19.63
N PHE A 46 21.27 -17.97 -19.34
CA PHE A 46 20.12 -18.08 -20.24
C PHE A 46 19.49 -16.72 -20.59
N ASP A 47 20.34 -15.71 -20.71
CA ASP A 47 19.99 -14.31 -20.90
C ASP A 47 19.46 -14.01 -22.32
N SER A 48 19.60 -14.96 -23.25
CA SER A 48 19.09 -14.88 -24.62
C SER A 48 17.72 -15.54 -24.83
N ILE A 49 17.15 -16.17 -23.79
CA ILE A 49 15.84 -16.83 -23.90
C ILE A 49 14.74 -15.76 -23.93
N SER A 50 13.93 -15.80 -24.99
CA SER A 50 13.14 -14.68 -25.49
C SER A 50 11.82 -14.39 -24.77
N ASP A 51 11.46 -15.14 -23.72
CA ASP A 51 10.24 -14.91 -22.94
C ASP A 51 10.34 -15.56 -21.55
N PRO A 52 11.03 -14.94 -20.58
CA PRO A 52 11.32 -15.56 -19.30
C PRO A 52 10.19 -15.29 -18.30
N ASN A 53 8.95 -15.56 -18.69
CA ASN A 53 7.84 -15.64 -17.75
C ASN A 53 7.85 -17.00 -17.03
N VAL A 54 8.99 -17.34 -16.42
CA VAL A 54 9.15 -18.62 -15.71
C VAL A 54 8.49 -18.52 -14.35
N LEU A 55 7.61 -19.46 -14.04
CA LEU A 55 6.99 -19.56 -12.72
C LEU A 55 7.71 -20.60 -11.87
N VAL A 56 8.24 -20.16 -10.73
CA VAL A 56 8.80 -21.05 -9.71
C VAL A 56 7.69 -21.41 -8.73
N GLU A 57 7.30 -22.68 -8.70
CA GLU A 57 6.24 -23.20 -7.85
C GLU A 57 6.71 -24.35 -6.96
N GLY A 58 5.94 -24.61 -5.91
CA GLY A 58 6.16 -25.74 -5.02
C GLY A 58 5.31 -25.69 -3.77
N VAL A 59 5.50 -26.69 -2.92
CA VAL A 59 4.84 -26.85 -1.62
C VAL A 59 5.91 -26.79 -0.54
N SER A 60 5.80 -25.84 0.38
CA SER A 60 6.71 -25.69 1.52
C SER A 60 6.64 -26.86 2.49
N GLU A 61 7.55 -26.89 3.48
CA GLU A 61 7.52 -27.87 4.57
C GLU A 61 6.25 -27.72 5.44
N SER A 62 5.62 -26.53 5.47
CA SER A 62 4.34 -26.26 6.13
C SER A 62 3.11 -26.72 5.33
N GLY A 63 3.29 -27.22 4.10
CA GLY A 63 2.20 -27.59 3.20
C GLY A 63 1.61 -26.42 2.40
N GLU A 64 2.19 -25.22 2.51
CA GLU A 64 1.73 -24.03 1.80
C GLU A 64 2.24 -24.03 0.36
N LYS A 65 1.33 -23.84 -0.59
CA LYS A 65 1.69 -23.67 -2.00
C LYS A 65 2.21 -22.27 -2.26
N PHE A 66 3.26 -22.15 -3.05
CA PHE A 66 3.76 -20.86 -3.53
C PHE A 66 3.94 -20.90 -5.05
N SER A 67 3.86 -19.71 -5.66
CA SER A 67 4.19 -19.47 -7.06
C SER A 67 4.79 -18.07 -7.16
N VAL A 68 5.97 -17.95 -7.75
CA VAL A 68 6.73 -16.70 -7.85
C VAL A 68 7.31 -16.57 -9.25
N PRO A 69 7.16 -15.42 -9.93
CA PRO A 69 7.77 -15.20 -11.24
C PRO A 69 9.30 -15.06 -11.14
N LEU A 70 10.00 -15.49 -12.18
CA LEU A 70 11.44 -15.38 -12.30
C LEU A 70 11.84 -14.87 -13.70
N ASP A 71 12.46 -13.69 -13.73
CA ASP A 71 12.82 -12.97 -14.96
C ASP A 71 13.94 -13.62 -15.77
N ILE A 72 14.87 -14.36 -15.16
CA ILE A 72 15.94 -15.08 -15.87
C ILE A 72 16.24 -16.36 -15.10
N LEU A 73 16.41 -17.48 -15.83
CA LEU A 73 16.79 -18.76 -15.25
C LEU A 73 18.17 -18.69 -14.58
N PRO A 74 18.37 -19.30 -13.40
CA PRO A 74 19.70 -19.42 -12.81
C PRO A 74 20.62 -20.22 -13.74
N PRO A 75 21.92 -19.88 -13.79
CA PRO A 75 22.84 -20.58 -14.67
C PRO A 75 23.01 -22.06 -14.29
N VAL A 76 23.28 -22.89 -15.29
CA VAL A 76 23.70 -24.28 -15.10
C VAL A 76 25.22 -24.34 -15.05
N GLN A 77 25.78 -25.02 -14.04
CA GLN A 77 27.22 -25.12 -13.87
C GLN A 77 27.75 -26.39 -14.54
N LEU A 78 28.70 -26.20 -15.46
CA LEU A 78 29.50 -27.28 -16.05
C LEU A 78 30.86 -27.33 -15.38
N LYS A 79 31.03 -28.23 -14.41
CA LYS A 79 32.33 -28.51 -13.79
C LYS A 79 33.15 -29.40 -14.72
N PHE A 80 34.40 -29.03 -14.95
CA PHE A 80 35.30 -29.78 -15.79
C PHE A 80 36.63 -30.08 -15.08
N ARG A 81 37.19 -31.24 -15.41
CA ARG A 81 38.55 -31.63 -15.09
C ARG A 81 39.19 -32.15 -16.36
N LEU A 82 40.31 -31.53 -16.75
CA LEU A 82 41.07 -31.87 -17.96
C LEU A 82 42.29 -32.71 -17.54
N PRO A 83 42.30 -34.01 -17.87
CA PRO A 83 43.47 -34.86 -17.68
C PRO A 83 44.68 -34.38 -18.48
N ASN A 84 45.89 -34.74 -18.06
CA ASN A 84 47.14 -34.33 -18.70
C ASN A 84 47.32 -34.81 -20.17
N ASP A 85 46.50 -35.76 -20.61
CA ASP A 85 46.52 -36.38 -21.94
C ASP A 85 45.30 -36.00 -22.81
N TYR A 86 44.38 -35.18 -22.29
CA TYR A 86 43.32 -34.53 -23.06
C TYR A 86 43.91 -33.39 -23.92
N PRO A 87 43.47 -33.20 -25.18
CA PRO A 87 42.35 -33.90 -25.84
C PRO A 87 42.71 -35.18 -26.61
N THR A 88 43.99 -35.53 -26.71
CA THR A 88 44.45 -36.59 -27.63
C THR A 88 44.09 -38.03 -27.25
N LEU A 89 44.12 -38.38 -25.96
CA LEU A 89 43.98 -39.77 -25.50
C LEU A 89 42.75 -39.97 -24.60
N SER A 90 42.46 -39.01 -23.73
CA SER A 90 41.35 -39.06 -22.77
C SER A 90 40.36 -37.93 -23.01
N SER A 91 39.09 -38.20 -22.73
CA SER A 91 38.01 -37.20 -22.69
C SER A 91 38.04 -36.41 -21.37
N PRO A 92 37.48 -35.18 -21.33
CA PRO A 92 37.41 -34.42 -20.10
C PRO A 92 36.37 -35.03 -19.16
N SER A 93 36.61 -34.93 -17.85
CA SER A 93 35.63 -35.31 -16.84
C SER A 93 34.68 -34.15 -16.62
N LEU A 94 33.42 -34.30 -17.04
CA LEU A 94 32.39 -33.27 -17.00
C LEU A 94 31.28 -33.64 -16.02
N ILE A 95 30.88 -32.70 -15.18
CA ILE A 95 29.79 -32.84 -14.21
C ILE A 95 28.86 -31.64 -14.37
N LEU A 96 27.56 -31.89 -14.54
CA LEU A 96 26.53 -30.86 -14.57
C LEU A 96 25.89 -30.69 -13.20
N GLU A 97 25.72 -29.43 -12.80
CA GLU A 97 24.98 -29.06 -11.58
C GLU A 97 23.95 -27.98 -11.90
N SER A 98 22.71 -28.22 -11.45
CA SER A 98 21.61 -27.27 -11.57
C SER A 98 20.82 -27.22 -10.27
N ASP A 99 20.29 -26.04 -9.94
CA ASP A 99 19.45 -25.89 -8.76
C ASP A 99 17.98 -26.19 -9.06
N TRP A 100 17.57 -26.08 -10.31
CA TRP A 100 16.16 -26.03 -10.71
C TRP A 100 15.72 -27.16 -11.65
N MET A 101 16.66 -27.88 -12.26
CA MET A 101 16.34 -28.97 -13.18
C MET A 101 15.84 -30.22 -12.45
N THR A 102 14.93 -30.95 -13.09
CA THR A 102 14.59 -32.31 -12.68
C THR A 102 15.73 -33.28 -13.02
N GLU A 103 15.72 -34.45 -12.40
CA GLU A 103 16.71 -35.51 -12.67
C GLU A 103 16.70 -35.94 -14.15
N ASP A 104 15.52 -35.97 -14.79
CA ASP A 104 15.39 -36.34 -16.21
C ASP A 104 15.92 -35.25 -17.15
N GLN A 105 15.65 -33.97 -16.85
CA GLN A 105 16.19 -32.84 -17.61
C GLN A 105 17.72 -32.78 -17.51
N LEU A 106 18.27 -32.99 -16.31
CA LEU A 106 19.71 -33.03 -16.10
C LEU A 106 20.36 -34.17 -16.89
N ARG A 107 19.77 -35.39 -16.82
CA ARG A 107 20.25 -36.56 -17.57
C ARG A 107 20.19 -36.35 -19.08
N ALA A 108 19.17 -35.65 -19.59
CA ALA A 108 19.07 -35.32 -21.01
C ALA A 108 20.26 -34.46 -21.46
N CYS A 109 20.62 -33.44 -20.67
CA CYS A 109 21.78 -32.59 -20.94
C CYS A 109 23.11 -33.37 -20.81
N GLU A 110 23.26 -34.20 -19.77
CA GLU A 110 24.45 -35.05 -19.62
C GLU A 110 24.64 -36.03 -20.79
N THR A 111 23.54 -36.54 -21.34
CA THR A 111 23.57 -37.46 -22.49
C THR A 111 24.06 -36.75 -23.74
N GLU A 112 23.58 -35.53 -24.01
CA GLU A 112 24.04 -34.75 -25.16
C GLU A 112 25.52 -34.36 -25.02
N ILE A 113 25.95 -33.94 -23.82
CA ILE A 113 27.36 -33.63 -23.55
C ILE A 113 28.26 -34.86 -23.79
N LYS A 114 27.87 -36.04 -23.31
CA LYS A 114 28.62 -37.28 -23.55
C LYS A 114 28.74 -37.59 -25.04
N LYS A 115 27.64 -37.44 -25.79
CA LYS A 115 27.64 -37.63 -27.24
C LYS A 115 28.61 -36.67 -27.94
N ILE A 116 28.64 -35.40 -27.56
CA ILE A 116 29.60 -34.41 -28.11
C ILE A 116 31.04 -34.82 -27.83
N CYS A 117 31.35 -35.28 -26.61
CA CYS A 117 32.68 -35.78 -26.26
C CYS A 117 33.08 -37.03 -27.07
N GLU A 118 32.12 -37.92 -27.37
CA GLU A 118 32.36 -39.13 -28.16
C GLU A 118 32.55 -38.84 -29.65
N GLU A 119 31.78 -37.89 -30.20
CA GLU A 119 31.84 -37.49 -31.61
C GLU A 119 33.08 -36.65 -31.96
N ASN A 120 33.63 -35.93 -30.98
CA ASN A 120 34.74 -34.98 -31.17
C ASN A 120 36.04 -35.42 -30.47
N GLN A 121 36.35 -36.72 -30.52
CA GLN A 121 37.61 -37.24 -29.99
C GLN A 121 38.83 -36.57 -30.64
N MET A 122 39.91 -36.42 -29.87
CA MET A 122 41.16 -35.76 -30.28
C MET A 122 41.04 -34.23 -30.49
N MET A 123 39.90 -33.62 -30.15
CA MET A 123 39.69 -32.17 -30.24
C MET A 123 39.26 -31.60 -28.89
N PRO A 124 39.52 -30.30 -28.62
CA PRO A 124 38.92 -29.60 -27.50
C PRO A 124 37.38 -29.46 -27.68
N VAL A 125 36.59 -29.72 -26.63
CA VAL A 125 35.11 -29.83 -26.69
C VAL A 125 34.31 -28.93 -25.72
N LEU A 126 34.94 -28.26 -24.75
CA LEU A 126 34.28 -27.49 -23.69
C LEU A 126 33.31 -26.44 -24.24
N PHE A 127 33.68 -25.72 -25.30
CA PHE A 127 32.79 -24.74 -25.93
C PHE A 127 31.54 -25.40 -26.53
N PHE A 128 31.69 -26.55 -27.19
CA PHE A 128 30.55 -27.29 -27.73
C PHE A 128 29.65 -27.83 -26.62
N CYS A 129 30.24 -28.32 -25.53
CA CYS A 129 29.48 -28.77 -24.36
C CYS A 129 28.72 -27.60 -23.70
N TYR A 130 29.34 -26.43 -23.59
CA TYR A 130 28.69 -25.20 -23.10
C TYR A 130 27.50 -24.80 -23.98
N GLN A 131 27.70 -24.73 -25.30
CA GLN A 131 26.64 -24.36 -26.24
C GLN A 131 25.49 -25.38 -26.22
N ALA A 132 25.80 -26.67 -26.12
CA ALA A 132 24.80 -27.72 -26.05
C ALA A 132 23.90 -27.63 -24.80
N ILE A 133 24.41 -27.11 -23.67
CA ILE A 133 23.58 -26.86 -22.48
C ILE A 133 22.56 -25.76 -22.80
N ILE A 134 23.00 -24.66 -23.43
CA ILE A 134 22.12 -23.54 -23.80
C ILE A 134 21.04 -24.03 -24.77
N ASP A 135 21.46 -24.71 -25.85
CA ASP A 135 20.54 -25.22 -26.87
C ASP A 135 19.54 -26.21 -26.27
N LYS A 136 19.98 -27.11 -25.37
CA LYS A 136 19.08 -28.07 -24.70
C LYS A 136 18.10 -27.40 -23.76
N VAL A 137 18.51 -26.39 -22.99
CA VAL A 137 17.59 -25.66 -22.12
C VAL A 137 16.57 -24.87 -22.93
N ASP A 138 16.97 -24.27 -24.05
CA ASP A 138 16.05 -23.58 -24.96
C ASP A 138 15.03 -24.56 -25.61
N GLU A 139 15.49 -25.74 -26.04
CA GLU A 139 14.62 -26.82 -26.55
C GLU A 139 13.58 -27.29 -25.51
N LEU A 140 13.93 -27.27 -24.22
CA LEU A 140 13.03 -27.67 -23.14
C LEU A 140 11.89 -26.66 -22.88
N GLN A 141 12.01 -25.42 -23.40
CA GLN A 141 11.01 -24.35 -23.27
C GLN A 141 10.42 -24.24 -21.85
N ILE A 142 11.30 -24.04 -20.89
CA ILE A 142 10.95 -24.11 -19.47
C ILE A 142 10.08 -22.92 -19.07
N LYS A 143 8.80 -23.18 -18.83
CA LYS A 143 7.83 -22.17 -18.36
C LYS A 143 7.52 -22.27 -16.87
N VAL A 144 7.70 -23.46 -16.30
CA VAL A 144 7.37 -23.75 -14.90
C VAL A 144 8.49 -24.58 -14.29
N ILE A 145 8.96 -24.16 -13.12
CA ILE A 145 9.94 -24.88 -12.30
C ILE A 145 9.21 -25.35 -11.05
N ASN A 146 9.00 -26.67 -10.94
CA ASN A 146 8.47 -27.27 -9.72
C ASN A 146 9.62 -27.65 -8.77
N LEU A 147 9.78 -26.91 -7.67
CA LEU A 147 10.86 -27.14 -6.70
C LEU A 147 10.78 -28.49 -5.99
N ASN A 148 9.59 -29.10 -5.91
CA ASN A 148 9.43 -30.43 -5.32
C ASN A 148 10.03 -31.54 -6.21
N GLU A 149 10.25 -31.26 -7.50
CA GLU A 149 10.79 -32.20 -8.48
C GLU A 149 12.26 -31.91 -8.83
N ALA A 150 12.86 -30.86 -8.25
CA ALA A 150 14.24 -30.48 -8.49
C ALA A 150 15.21 -31.57 -7.98
N HIS A 151 16.21 -31.93 -8.79
CA HIS A 151 17.15 -33.00 -8.47
C HIS A 151 18.03 -32.70 -7.23
N SER A 152 18.16 -31.42 -6.90
CA SER A 152 18.96 -30.89 -5.80
C SER A 152 18.26 -31.10 -4.46
N LEU A 153 16.93 -31.23 -4.46
CA LEU A 153 16.13 -31.37 -3.26
C LEU A 153 16.48 -32.67 -2.50
N GLY A 154 16.71 -32.54 -1.19
CA GLY A 154 17.08 -33.67 -0.32
C GLY A 154 18.55 -34.11 -0.41
N LYS A 155 19.33 -33.63 -1.40
CA LYS A 155 20.80 -33.81 -1.40
C LYS A 155 21.40 -32.83 -0.38
N ASN A 156 22.40 -33.28 0.38
CA ASN A 156 23.11 -32.46 1.38
C ASN A 156 22.22 -31.77 2.44
N GLY A 157 21.01 -32.30 2.70
CA GLY A 157 20.07 -31.69 3.65
C GLY A 157 19.33 -30.44 3.15
N GLU A 158 19.31 -30.23 1.83
CA GLU A 158 18.62 -29.10 1.21
C GLU A 158 17.10 -29.14 1.44
N THR A 159 16.57 -28.01 1.91
CA THR A 159 15.13 -27.80 2.14
C THR A 159 14.51 -26.98 1.02
N ILE A 160 13.18 -27.05 0.87
CA ILE A 160 12.46 -26.31 -0.19
C ILE A 160 12.59 -24.82 0.02
N GLY A 161 12.48 -24.34 1.27
CA GLY A 161 12.69 -22.93 1.59
C GLY A 161 14.08 -22.41 1.22
N SER A 162 15.12 -23.21 1.48
CA SER A 162 16.52 -22.87 1.16
C SER A 162 16.75 -22.85 -0.35
N LEU A 163 16.24 -23.87 -1.06
CA LEU A 163 16.35 -23.99 -2.50
C LEU A 163 15.62 -22.85 -3.22
N LYS A 164 14.39 -22.53 -2.78
CA LYS A 164 13.61 -21.38 -3.27
C LYS A 164 14.42 -20.10 -3.17
N LYS A 165 15.00 -19.82 -2.00
CA LYS A 165 15.83 -18.62 -1.78
C LYS A 165 17.04 -18.59 -2.71
N ARG A 166 17.71 -19.74 -2.92
CA ARG A 166 18.89 -19.84 -3.78
C ARG A 166 18.56 -19.60 -5.26
N ILE A 167 17.49 -20.20 -5.76
CA ILE A 167 17.02 -20.04 -7.15
C ILE A 167 16.61 -18.59 -7.42
N LEU A 168 15.79 -18.01 -6.54
CA LEU A 168 15.37 -16.61 -6.68
C LEU A 168 16.57 -15.65 -6.62
N GLY A 169 17.52 -15.89 -5.71
CA GLY A 169 18.75 -15.10 -5.61
C GLY A 169 19.60 -15.17 -6.87
N LYS A 170 19.94 -16.39 -7.34
CA LYS A 170 20.74 -16.58 -8.55
C LYS A 170 20.04 -16.08 -9.82
N GLY A 171 18.73 -16.19 -9.91
CA GLY A 171 17.99 -15.64 -11.05
C GLY A 171 17.90 -14.11 -11.01
N GLN A 172 17.85 -13.50 -9.82
CA GLN A 172 17.99 -12.04 -9.68
C GLN A 172 19.39 -11.58 -10.09
N GLU A 173 20.45 -12.27 -9.66
CA GLU A 173 21.83 -11.99 -10.08
C GLU A 173 21.97 -12.10 -11.61
N ALA A 174 21.40 -13.14 -12.22
CA ALA A 174 21.39 -13.31 -13.68
C ALA A 174 20.62 -12.18 -14.40
N SER A 175 19.48 -11.76 -13.85
CA SER A 175 18.69 -10.62 -14.38
C SER A 175 19.45 -9.30 -14.30
N GLU A 176 20.12 -9.04 -13.18
CA GLU A 176 20.95 -7.85 -12.99
C GLU A 176 22.15 -7.84 -13.95
N GLU A 177 22.83 -8.98 -14.10
CA GLU A 177 23.95 -9.11 -15.04
C GLU A 177 23.51 -8.92 -16.49
N HIS A 178 22.37 -9.51 -16.88
CA HIS A 178 21.79 -9.31 -18.21
C HIS A 178 21.47 -7.82 -18.44
N PHE A 179 20.83 -7.17 -17.47
CA PHE A 179 20.55 -5.73 -17.54
C PHE A 179 21.84 -4.94 -17.73
N ILE A 180 22.86 -5.14 -16.88
CA ILE A 180 24.13 -4.42 -16.93
C ILE A 180 24.79 -4.53 -18.31
N ASN A 181 24.66 -5.66 -18.99
CA ASN A 181 25.32 -5.94 -20.27
C ASN A 181 24.45 -5.68 -21.51
N THR A 182 23.17 -5.33 -21.34
CA THR A 182 22.24 -5.07 -22.44
C THR A 182 22.22 -3.59 -22.81
N LEU A 183 21.99 -3.28 -24.09
CA LEU A 183 21.83 -1.90 -24.57
C LEU A 183 20.39 -1.44 -24.38
N TYR A 184 20.22 -0.21 -23.90
CA TYR A 184 18.94 0.43 -23.69
C TYR A 184 18.95 1.85 -24.28
N ASP A 185 17.85 2.22 -24.92
CA ASP A 185 17.63 3.56 -25.44
C ASP A 185 16.98 4.43 -24.36
N CYS A 186 17.63 5.54 -24.00
CA CYS A 186 17.07 6.48 -23.04
C CYS A 186 16.05 7.41 -23.71
N GLU A 187 14.79 7.41 -23.27
CA GLU A 187 13.74 8.26 -23.87
C GLU A 187 13.92 9.77 -23.63
N VAL A 188 14.83 10.15 -22.73
CA VAL A 188 15.09 11.57 -22.40
C VAL A 188 16.18 12.17 -23.28
N CYS A 189 17.30 11.46 -23.46
CA CYS A 189 18.42 11.94 -24.28
C CYS A 189 18.54 11.27 -25.65
N PHE A 190 17.79 10.19 -25.89
CA PHE A 190 17.80 9.37 -27.12
C PHE A 190 19.15 8.69 -27.43
N ASP A 191 20.00 8.52 -26.42
CA ASP A 191 21.25 7.76 -26.53
C ASP A 191 21.03 6.27 -26.22
N SER A 192 21.69 5.40 -26.99
CA SER A 192 21.80 3.95 -26.72
C SER A 192 22.96 3.71 -25.76
N LEU A 193 22.66 3.24 -24.55
CA LEU A 193 23.62 3.09 -23.47
C LEU A 193 23.59 1.66 -22.90
N ILE A 194 24.73 1.18 -22.45
CA ILE A 194 24.85 -0.12 -21.76
C ILE A 194 24.17 -0.01 -20.39
N GLY A 195 23.44 -1.03 -19.95
CA GLY A 195 22.63 -0.98 -18.73
C GLY A 195 23.40 -0.65 -17.45
N HIS A 196 24.72 -0.89 -17.41
CA HIS A 196 25.62 -0.36 -16.37
C HIS A 196 25.47 1.18 -16.15
N GLN A 197 25.20 1.93 -17.22
CA GLN A 197 24.99 3.37 -17.23
C GLN A 197 23.51 3.77 -17.11
N CYS A 198 22.62 2.79 -16.92
CA CYS A 198 21.18 2.98 -16.85
C CYS A 198 20.64 2.57 -15.48
N ILE A 199 19.37 2.91 -15.26
CA ILE A 199 18.60 2.65 -14.05
C ILE A 199 17.28 2.03 -14.50
N LYS A 200 16.98 0.81 -14.03
CA LYS A 200 15.69 0.15 -14.22
C LYS A 200 14.77 0.42 -13.03
N PHE A 201 13.61 1.00 -13.30
CA PHE A 201 12.60 1.29 -12.29
C PHE A 201 11.72 0.06 -12.05
N HIS A 202 11.38 -0.20 -10.79
CA HIS A 202 10.48 -1.29 -10.41
C HIS A 202 9.27 -0.70 -9.64
N PRO A 203 8.04 -1.18 -9.88
CA PRO A 203 7.67 -2.33 -10.72
C PRO A 203 7.46 -2.02 -12.22
N CYS A 204 7.55 -0.75 -12.67
CA CYS A 204 7.17 -0.38 -14.05
C CYS A 204 8.14 -0.84 -15.15
N SER A 205 9.34 -1.29 -14.83
CA SER A 205 10.39 -1.75 -15.76
C SER A 205 10.91 -0.72 -16.76
N HIS A 206 10.56 0.57 -16.64
CA HIS A 206 11.13 1.63 -17.47
C HIS A 206 12.63 1.80 -17.18
N VAL A 207 13.41 2.10 -18.23
CA VAL A 207 14.86 2.24 -18.16
C VAL A 207 15.28 3.63 -18.62
N PHE A 208 16.11 4.30 -17.83
CA PHE A 208 16.66 5.61 -18.16
C PHE A 208 18.14 5.68 -17.81
N CYS A 209 18.89 6.54 -18.50
CA CYS A 209 20.30 6.72 -18.16
C CYS A 209 20.50 7.42 -16.82
N LYS A 210 21.62 7.09 -16.15
CA LYS A 210 22.00 7.67 -14.85
C LYS A 210 22.11 9.19 -14.92
N SER A 211 22.69 9.73 -16.00
CA SER A 211 22.84 11.19 -16.18
C SER A 211 21.49 11.91 -16.19
N CYS A 212 20.55 11.49 -17.05
CA CYS A 212 19.23 12.11 -17.11
C CYS A 212 18.46 11.96 -15.79
N THR A 213 18.53 10.79 -15.16
CA THR A 213 17.86 10.53 -13.88
C THR A 213 18.42 11.43 -12.78
N HIS A 214 19.75 11.56 -12.70
CA HIS A 214 20.40 12.39 -11.68
C HIS A 214 20.10 13.87 -11.86
N ASP A 215 20.13 14.36 -13.11
CA ASP A 215 19.83 15.76 -13.41
C ASP A 215 18.35 16.10 -13.13
N TYR A 216 17.43 15.19 -13.44
CA TYR A 216 16.02 15.32 -13.10
C TYR A 216 15.83 15.42 -11.58
N TYR A 217 16.33 14.47 -10.81
CA TYR A 217 16.17 14.49 -9.35
C TYR A 217 16.87 15.66 -8.68
N ARG A 218 18.06 16.06 -9.15
CA ARG A 218 18.73 17.27 -8.66
C ARG A 218 17.89 18.53 -8.93
N THR A 219 17.18 18.58 -10.05
CA THR A 219 16.28 19.69 -10.38
C THR A 219 15.03 19.68 -9.52
N VAL A 220 14.40 18.51 -9.33
CA VAL A 220 13.25 18.34 -8.44
C VAL A 220 13.60 18.70 -6.99
N ALA A 221 14.78 18.28 -6.51
CA ALA A 221 15.25 18.59 -5.15
C ALA A 221 15.58 20.07 -4.91
N LYS A 222 15.92 20.84 -5.95
CA LYS A 222 16.05 22.31 -5.86
C LYS A 222 14.71 23.01 -5.77
N GLY A 223 13.64 22.37 -6.25
CA GLY A 223 12.27 22.82 -6.05
C GLY A 223 11.74 22.48 -4.65
N LEU A 224 10.46 22.75 -4.43
CA LEU A 224 9.79 22.31 -3.20
C LEU A 224 9.47 20.80 -3.35
N VAL A 225 10.21 19.95 -2.63
CA VAL A 225 9.96 18.51 -2.60
C VAL A 225 8.64 18.26 -1.87
N SER A 226 7.54 18.29 -2.62
CA SER A 226 6.18 18.10 -2.09
C SER A 226 5.66 16.68 -2.29
N LYS A 227 6.37 15.86 -3.07
CA LYS A 227 6.01 14.49 -3.42
C LYS A 227 7.26 13.61 -3.49
N ALA A 228 7.06 12.32 -3.24
CA ALA A 228 8.08 11.30 -3.48
C ALA A 228 8.57 11.38 -4.92
N MET A 229 9.87 11.14 -5.13
CA MET A 229 10.43 11.13 -6.48
C MET A 229 9.89 9.93 -7.26
N GLN A 230 9.37 10.21 -8.45
CA GLN A 230 8.70 9.24 -9.32
C GLN A 230 9.55 8.93 -10.55
N CYS A 231 9.21 7.81 -11.20
CA CYS A 231 9.69 7.44 -12.52
C CYS A 231 9.48 8.59 -13.52
N MET A 232 10.41 8.73 -14.47
CA MET A 232 10.39 9.80 -15.47
C MET A 232 9.46 9.52 -16.66
N ALA A 233 8.91 8.30 -16.75
CA ALA A 233 7.99 7.92 -17.82
C ALA A 233 6.65 8.67 -17.69
N GLU A 234 6.08 9.06 -18.83
CA GLU A 234 4.82 9.81 -18.86
C GLU A 234 3.67 8.97 -18.26
N GLY A 235 2.93 9.55 -17.32
CA GLY A 235 1.80 8.88 -16.66
C GLY A 235 2.19 7.79 -15.66
N CYS A 236 3.48 7.56 -15.40
CA CYS A 236 3.93 6.55 -14.44
C CYS A 236 3.94 7.10 -13.00
N SER A 237 3.30 6.40 -12.07
CA SER A 237 3.29 6.74 -10.64
C SER A 237 4.24 5.89 -9.80
N SER A 238 5.09 5.07 -10.41
CA SER A 238 6.05 4.24 -9.69
C SER A 238 7.11 5.11 -9.00
N GLU A 239 7.42 4.77 -7.76
CA GLU A 239 8.40 5.49 -6.96
C GLU A 239 9.83 5.08 -7.34
N ALA A 240 10.75 6.04 -7.19
CA ALA A 240 12.16 5.81 -7.42
C ALA A 240 12.80 5.06 -6.24
N PRO A 241 13.72 4.10 -6.47
CA PRO A 241 14.48 3.48 -5.39
C PRO A 241 15.29 4.50 -4.60
N GLN A 242 15.28 4.40 -3.26
CA GLN A 242 16.00 5.35 -2.39
C GLN A 242 17.52 5.37 -2.63
N SER A 243 18.10 4.23 -3.01
CA SER A 243 19.52 4.12 -3.39
C SER A 243 19.87 5.05 -4.55
N VAL A 244 19.02 5.08 -5.58
CA VAL A 244 19.17 5.93 -6.76
C VAL A 244 19.01 7.40 -6.39
N ILE A 245 18.02 7.73 -5.56
CA ILE A 245 17.81 9.12 -5.11
C ILE A 245 19.04 9.61 -4.33
N LYS A 246 19.57 8.77 -3.43
CA LYS A 246 20.77 9.08 -2.66
C LYS A 246 22.00 9.27 -3.56
N GLU A 247 22.19 8.39 -4.55
CA GLU A 247 23.27 8.51 -5.54
C GLU A 247 23.17 9.83 -6.33
N ALA A 248 21.96 10.18 -6.78
CA ALA A 248 21.70 11.40 -7.55
C ALA A 248 21.95 12.70 -6.75
N LEU A 249 21.45 12.75 -5.52
CA LEU A 249 21.45 13.95 -4.68
C LEU A 249 22.75 14.15 -3.91
N GLY A 250 23.42 13.05 -3.53
CA GLY A 250 24.52 13.05 -2.56
C GLY A 250 24.02 13.25 -1.12
N ASP A 251 24.89 13.02 -0.14
CA ASP A 251 24.50 12.90 1.28
C ASP A 251 23.79 14.15 1.85
N GLU A 252 24.24 15.36 1.50
CA GLU A 252 23.69 16.60 2.09
C GLU A 252 22.27 16.91 1.58
N LEU A 253 22.04 16.80 0.27
CA LEU A 253 20.72 17.05 -0.32
C LEU A 253 19.76 15.90 -0.02
N TYR A 254 20.26 14.66 0.04
CA TYR A 254 19.47 13.51 0.43
C TYR A 254 18.97 13.62 1.88
N ALA A 255 19.80 14.06 2.83
CA ALA A 255 19.37 14.24 4.22
C ALA A 255 18.24 15.27 4.36
N LYS A 256 18.30 16.36 3.58
CA LYS A 256 17.22 17.36 3.52
C LYS A 256 15.96 16.74 2.91
N TYR A 257 16.08 16.05 1.79
CA TYR A 257 14.97 15.33 1.15
C TYR A 257 14.29 14.34 2.10
N GLU A 258 15.08 13.50 2.79
CA GLU A 258 14.60 12.49 3.73
C GLU A 258 13.86 13.13 4.91
N THR A 259 14.41 14.22 5.46
CA THR A 259 13.76 14.96 6.56
C THR A 259 12.42 15.54 6.12
N GLU A 260 12.37 16.19 4.96
CA GLU A 260 11.14 16.79 4.43
C GLU A 260 10.07 15.73 4.10
N MET A 261 10.47 14.60 3.49
CA MET A 261 9.56 13.49 3.21
C MET A 261 9.04 12.83 4.47
N LEU A 262 9.91 12.62 5.47
CA LEU A 262 9.50 12.07 6.76
C LEU A 262 8.55 13.02 7.48
N GLU A 263 8.88 14.32 7.55
CA GLU A 263 8.00 15.31 8.17
C GLU A 263 6.63 15.34 7.48
N LYS A 264 6.59 15.26 6.15
CA LYS A 264 5.33 15.22 5.40
C LYS A 264 4.53 13.95 5.69
N ALA A 265 5.18 12.78 5.64
CA ALA A 265 4.52 11.51 5.92
C ALA A 265 3.94 11.48 7.34
N ILE A 266 4.69 11.96 8.34
CA ILE A 266 4.21 12.08 9.72
C ILE A 266 2.99 13.01 9.76
N ARG A 267 3.02 14.16 9.07
CA ARG A 267 1.89 15.12 9.03
C ARG A 267 0.62 14.57 8.37
N GLU A 268 0.72 13.55 7.54
CA GLU A 268 -0.42 12.89 6.89
C GLU A 268 -1.08 11.83 7.80
N MET A 269 -0.43 11.44 8.90
CA MET A 269 -0.98 10.49 9.87
C MET A 269 -2.07 11.15 10.74
N ASP A 270 -3.14 10.39 10.99
CA ASP A 270 -4.36 10.82 11.68
C ASP A 270 -4.21 10.94 13.21
N ASP A 271 -3.16 10.38 13.81
CA ASP A 271 -2.80 10.58 15.23
C ASP A 271 -1.82 11.74 15.45
N THR A 272 -1.51 12.52 14.42
CA THR A 272 -0.58 13.65 14.52
C THR A 272 -1.29 14.99 14.36
N VAL A 273 -0.79 16.00 15.07
CA VAL A 273 -1.28 17.37 15.02
C VAL A 273 -0.12 18.36 15.12
N GLU A 274 -0.30 19.58 14.63
CA GLU A 274 0.70 20.63 14.84
C GLU A 274 0.65 21.18 16.27
N CYS A 275 1.82 21.39 16.87
CA CYS A 275 1.93 22.06 18.15
C CYS A 275 1.44 23.51 18.05
N PRO A 276 0.49 23.95 18.90
CA PRO A 276 -0.11 25.28 18.79
C PRO A 276 0.80 26.42 19.26
N ARG A 277 2.00 26.11 19.76
CA ARG A 277 2.98 27.15 20.13
C ARG A 277 3.61 27.72 18.87
N GLU A 278 3.49 29.04 18.70
CA GLU A 278 4.02 29.79 17.56
C GLU A 278 5.52 29.57 17.30
N LEU A 279 6.31 29.43 18.36
CA LEU A 279 7.75 29.18 18.27
C LEU A 279 8.10 27.70 18.03
N CYS A 280 7.13 26.80 18.12
CA CYS A 280 7.33 25.37 17.92
C CYS A 280 6.76 24.94 16.57
N ARG A 281 5.43 24.93 16.39
CA ARG A 281 4.70 24.43 15.21
C ARG A 281 5.18 23.06 14.65
N LYS A 282 5.93 22.30 15.44
CA LYS A 282 6.37 20.94 15.11
C LYS A 282 5.23 19.95 15.32
N VAL A 283 5.36 18.79 14.68
CA VAL A 283 4.42 17.68 14.86
C VAL A 283 4.41 17.24 16.34
N ALA A 284 3.21 17.03 16.87
CA ALA A 284 2.90 16.50 18.18
C ALA A 284 1.95 15.31 18.02
N TYR A 285 2.07 14.32 18.92
CA TYR A 285 1.26 13.11 18.87
C TYR A 285 0.03 13.28 19.75
N VAL A 286 -1.11 12.74 19.29
CA VAL A 286 -2.33 12.61 20.09
C VAL A 286 -2.20 11.32 20.90
N THR A 287 -1.78 11.44 22.16
CA THR A 287 -1.51 10.28 23.03
C THR A 287 -2.78 9.66 23.62
N ASP A 288 -3.86 10.43 23.72
CA ASP A 288 -5.17 9.94 24.16
C ASP A 288 -6.27 10.60 23.30
N ARG A 289 -6.88 9.80 22.43
CA ARG A 289 -7.95 10.24 21.50
C ARG A 289 -9.26 10.55 22.23
N GLU A 290 -9.59 9.84 23.31
CA GLU A 290 -10.83 10.08 24.06
C GLU A 290 -10.76 11.40 24.84
N ARG A 291 -9.59 11.68 25.43
CA ARG A 291 -9.36 12.90 26.19
C ARG A 291 -8.87 14.07 25.33
N ASN A 292 -8.64 13.84 24.04
CA ASN A 292 -8.14 14.85 23.11
C ASN A 292 -6.79 15.43 23.54
N LEU A 293 -5.91 14.61 24.12
CA LEU A 293 -4.60 15.01 24.63
C LEU A 293 -3.56 14.96 23.51
N GLY A 294 -2.98 16.11 23.19
CA GLY A 294 -1.79 16.24 22.35
C GLY A 294 -0.56 16.54 23.19
N GLU A 295 0.52 15.80 22.96
CA GLU A 295 1.82 16.01 23.63
C GLU A 295 2.91 16.30 22.61
N CYS A 296 3.53 17.48 22.75
CA CYS A 296 4.64 17.86 21.88
C CYS A 296 5.97 17.40 22.49
N SER A 297 6.64 16.43 21.86
CA SER A 297 7.93 15.90 22.31
C SER A 297 9.07 16.94 22.26
N TYR A 298 8.92 18.02 21.49
CA TYR A 298 9.96 19.05 21.33
C TYR A 298 9.93 20.12 22.42
N CYS A 299 8.74 20.63 22.76
CA CYS A 299 8.58 21.70 23.74
C CYS A 299 7.87 21.26 25.02
N GLN A 300 7.55 19.96 25.13
CA GLN A 300 6.87 19.34 26.27
C GLN A 300 5.52 19.98 26.60
N PHE A 301 4.89 20.61 25.61
CA PHE A 301 3.59 21.24 25.80
C PHE A 301 2.48 20.20 25.63
N SER A 302 1.70 20.00 26.69
CA SER A 302 0.47 19.20 26.68
C SER A 302 -0.75 20.11 26.43
N PHE A 303 -1.49 19.83 25.36
CA PHE A 303 -2.59 20.67 24.88
C PHE A 303 -3.80 19.84 24.47
N CYS A 304 -4.96 20.48 24.37
CA CYS A 304 -6.15 19.87 23.80
C CYS A 304 -6.07 19.94 22.27
N ASN A 305 -6.15 18.79 21.57
CA ASN A 305 -6.09 18.75 20.11
C ASN A 305 -7.28 19.49 19.44
N LEU A 306 -8.41 19.66 20.14
CA LEU A 306 -9.58 20.37 19.64
C LEU A 306 -9.41 21.88 19.81
N CYS A 307 -9.32 22.39 21.05
CA CYS A 307 -9.33 23.84 21.27
C CYS A 307 -7.94 24.51 21.23
N LYS A 308 -6.86 23.72 21.09
CA LYS A 308 -5.47 24.17 21.04
C LYS A 308 -4.98 24.91 22.30
N GLN A 309 -5.77 24.91 23.37
CA GLN A 309 -5.39 25.44 24.68
C GLN A 309 -4.70 24.37 25.52
N THR A 310 -4.19 24.76 26.70
CA THR A 310 -3.68 23.82 27.70
C THR A 310 -4.68 22.71 27.95
N PHE A 311 -4.18 21.47 28.06
CA PHE A 311 -5.02 20.30 28.31
C PHE A 311 -5.88 20.49 29.57
N HIS A 312 -7.17 20.20 29.47
CA HIS A 312 -8.17 20.48 30.50
C HIS A 312 -8.92 19.24 30.98
N GLY A 313 -8.45 18.04 30.61
CA GLY A 313 -9.04 16.77 31.04
C GLY A 313 -10.51 16.64 30.64
N ILE A 314 -11.35 16.29 31.62
CA ILE A 314 -12.79 16.06 31.44
C ILE A 314 -13.57 17.37 31.24
N SER A 315 -12.95 18.52 31.54
CA SER A 315 -13.62 19.82 31.33
C SER A 315 -13.87 20.03 29.83
N GLY A 316 -15.04 20.57 29.48
CA GLY A 316 -15.34 20.90 28.10
C GLY A 316 -14.41 21.98 27.53
N CYS A 317 -14.18 21.93 26.22
CA CYS A 317 -13.42 22.96 25.51
C CYS A 317 -14.13 24.32 25.60
N LYS A 318 -13.37 25.39 25.89
CA LYS A 318 -13.90 26.76 25.95
C LYS A 318 -13.78 27.45 24.59
N TRP A 319 -14.85 27.40 23.80
CA TRP A 319 -14.93 28.03 22.47
C TRP A 319 -15.69 29.37 22.52
N LYS A 320 -15.18 30.39 21.82
CA LYS A 320 -15.93 31.64 21.62
C LYS A 320 -16.97 31.44 20.53
N LYS A 321 -18.13 32.12 20.62
CA LYS A 321 -19.22 32.00 19.62
C LYS A 321 -18.74 32.27 18.19
N GLY A 322 -17.93 33.30 17.98
CA GLY A 322 -17.36 33.61 16.66
C GLY A 322 -16.40 32.54 16.12
N ASP A 323 -15.68 31.84 17.00
CA ASP A 323 -14.77 30.76 16.59
C ASP A 323 -15.55 29.51 16.15
N LYS A 324 -16.66 29.20 16.82
CA LYS A 324 -17.57 28.10 16.43
C LYS A 324 -18.14 28.33 15.02
N THR A 325 -18.75 29.50 14.80
CA THR A 325 -19.36 29.84 13.51
C THR A 325 -18.33 29.87 12.39
N ARG A 326 -17.13 30.40 12.66
CA ARG A 326 -16.03 30.41 11.68
C ARG A 326 -15.63 29.00 11.27
N LEU A 327 -15.48 28.08 12.23
CA LEU A 327 -15.07 26.71 11.98
C LEU A 327 -16.11 25.95 11.15
N VAL A 328 -17.40 26.07 11.52
CA VAL A 328 -18.51 25.46 10.76
C VAL A 328 -18.54 25.98 9.33
N LYS A 329 -18.42 27.31 9.15
CA LYS A 329 -18.42 27.95 7.84
C LYS A 329 -17.24 27.50 6.98
N GLN A 330 -16.03 27.46 7.55
CA GLN A 330 -14.83 26.99 6.85
C GLN A 330 -14.96 25.53 6.39
N TRP A 331 -15.61 24.67 7.19
CA TRP A 331 -15.83 23.29 6.79
C TRP A 331 -16.84 23.13 5.66
N GLN A 332 -18.00 23.80 5.78
CA GLN A 332 -19.11 23.68 4.83
C GLN A 332 -18.82 24.38 3.49
N GLU A 333 -18.35 25.63 3.56
CA GLU A 333 -18.17 26.49 2.39
C GLU A 333 -16.74 26.47 1.84
N GLY A 334 -15.77 25.93 2.60
CA GLY A 334 -14.37 25.96 2.23
C GLY A 334 -14.00 25.02 1.09
N GLY A 335 -12.92 25.37 0.39
CA GLY A 335 -12.35 24.57 -0.70
C GLY A 335 -11.64 23.30 -0.22
N ALA A 336 -11.23 22.43 -1.15
CA ALA A 336 -10.54 21.18 -0.82
C ALA A 336 -9.25 21.39 0.01
N SER A 337 -8.48 22.46 -0.27
CA SER A 337 -7.28 22.79 0.50
C SER A 337 -7.59 23.22 1.93
N GLU A 338 -8.65 24.02 2.15
CA GLU A 338 -9.02 24.48 3.49
C GLU A 338 -9.54 23.32 4.34
N ARG A 339 -10.29 22.40 3.75
CA ARG A 339 -10.72 21.17 4.43
C ARG A 339 -9.53 20.28 4.79
N ALA A 340 -8.57 20.12 3.89
CA ALA A 340 -7.33 19.37 4.17
C ALA A 340 -6.55 19.98 5.33
N ASP A 341 -6.42 21.31 5.38
CA ASP A 341 -5.78 22.01 6.49
C ASP A 341 -6.53 21.80 7.81
N MET A 342 -7.88 21.82 7.79
CA MET A 342 -8.69 21.52 8.98
C MET A 342 -8.50 20.06 9.45
N ILE A 343 -8.58 19.09 8.54
CA ILE A 343 -8.35 17.66 8.83
C ILE A 343 -6.99 17.50 9.52
N ARG A 344 -5.96 18.14 8.97
CA ARG A 344 -4.61 18.11 9.51
C ARG A 344 -4.51 18.78 10.87
N GLN A 345 -5.18 19.91 11.07
CA GLN A 345 -5.14 20.62 12.35
C GLN A 345 -5.82 19.80 13.45
N PHE A 346 -6.96 19.17 13.19
CA PHE A 346 -7.76 18.49 14.22
C PHE A 346 -7.45 16.99 14.36
N GLY A 347 -6.47 16.47 13.63
CA GLY A 347 -6.03 15.07 13.73
C GLY A 347 -7.04 14.12 13.10
N GLY A 348 -7.47 14.40 11.87
CA GLY A 348 -8.34 13.55 11.08
C GLY A 348 -9.74 14.11 10.84
N GLU A 349 -10.36 13.63 9.76
CA GLU A 349 -11.66 14.11 9.27
C GLU A 349 -12.81 13.86 10.26
N LYS A 350 -12.82 12.70 10.91
CA LYS A 350 -13.86 12.35 11.90
C LYS A 350 -13.92 13.36 13.05
N HIS A 351 -12.78 13.84 13.53
CA HIS A 351 -12.75 14.84 14.61
C HIS A 351 -13.33 16.17 14.16
N VAL A 352 -13.07 16.59 12.92
CA VAL A 352 -13.65 17.81 12.36
C VAL A 352 -15.17 17.68 12.21
N GLN A 353 -15.64 16.56 11.65
CA GLN A 353 -17.07 16.30 11.47
C GLN A 353 -17.83 16.32 12.79
N VAL A 354 -17.33 15.60 13.81
CA VAL A 354 -17.93 15.57 15.15
C VAL A 354 -17.95 16.97 15.79
N LEU A 355 -16.87 17.75 15.62
CA LEU A 355 -16.82 19.13 16.12
C LEU A 355 -17.86 20.03 15.45
N VAL A 356 -17.96 19.96 14.12
CA VAL A 356 -18.90 20.76 13.32
C VAL A 356 -20.33 20.40 13.67
N GLU A 357 -20.66 19.10 13.70
CA GLU A 357 -21.98 18.60 14.06
C GLU A 357 -22.36 19.03 15.48
N ARG A 358 -21.44 18.92 16.45
CA ARG A 358 -21.69 19.41 17.82
C ARG A 358 -22.03 20.90 17.84
N PHE A 359 -21.30 21.73 17.09
CA PHE A 359 -21.56 23.17 17.07
C PHE A 359 -22.86 23.53 16.35
N LEU A 360 -23.21 22.82 15.28
CA LEU A 360 -24.51 22.96 14.62
C LEU A 360 -25.66 22.58 15.55
N ASN A 361 -25.52 21.48 16.28
CA ASN A 361 -26.52 21.03 17.26
C ASN A 361 -26.68 22.05 18.39
N GLU A 362 -25.59 22.61 18.92
CA GLU A 362 -25.64 23.68 19.93
C GLU A 362 -26.35 24.94 19.40
N GLU A 363 -26.05 25.38 18.19
CA GLU A 363 -26.68 26.55 17.57
C GLU A 363 -28.17 26.32 17.28
N TRP A 364 -28.53 25.11 16.82
CA TRP A 364 -29.91 24.71 16.63
C TRP A 364 -30.68 24.68 17.95
N LEU A 365 -30.10 24.11 19.00
CA LEU A 365 -30.71 24.08 20.33
C LEU A 365 -30.92 25.49 20.89
N ASP A 366 -29.96 26.40 20.71
CA ASP A 366 -30.11 27.78 21.20
C ASP A 366 -31.15 28.58 20.41
N SER A 367 -31.40 28.23 19.14
CA SER A 367 -32.37 28.94 18.29
C SER A 367 -33.79 28.37 18.38
N ASN A 368 -33.93 27.05 18.54
CA ASN A 368 -35.21 26.33 18.44
C ASN A 368 -35.74 25.80 19.78
N SER A 369 -34.95 25.86 20.85
CA SER A 369 -35.38 25.40 22.17
C SER A 369 -35.25 26.48 23.25
N LYS A 370 -36.09 26.41 24.28
CA LYS A 370 -35.97 27.23 25.49
C LYS A 370 -35.89 26.34 26.73
N ALA A 371 -35.11 26.78 27.71
CA ALA A 371 -34.98 26.07 28.98
C ALA A 371 -36.21 26.30 29.87
N CYS A 372 -36.74 25.23 30.47
CA CYS A 372 -37.79 25.34 31.48
C CYS A 372 -37.30 26.16 32.68
N PRO A 373 -38.05 27.16 33.17
CA PRO A 373 -37.62 28.01 34.30
C PRO A 373 -37.45 27.26 35.63
N LYS A 374 -38.02 26.06 35.76
CA LYS A 374 -37.95 25.26 37.00
C LYS A 374 -36.85 24.20 36.97
N CYS A 375 -36.71 23.47 35.86
CA CYS A 375 -35.82 22.31 35.78
C CYS A 375 -34.73 22.42 34.70
N SER A 376 -34.69 23.54 33.97
CA SER A 376 -33.71 23.87 32.92
C SER A 376 -33.62 22.88 31.75
N VAL A 377 -34.56 21.93 31.63
CA VAL A 377 -34.66 21.08 30.44
C VAL A 377 -35.03 21.92 29.23
N ARG A 378 -34.33 21.69 28.12
CA ARG A 378 -34.61 22.32 26.82
C ARG A 378 -35.90 21.74 26.25
N ILE A 379 -36.83 22.61 25.90
CA ILE A 379 -38.14 22.28 25.35
C ILE A 379 -38.25 22.97 24.00
N GLU A 380 -38.65 22.21 22.99
CA GLU A 380 -38.99 22.71 21.66
C GLU A 380 -40.48 23.05 21.61
N LYS A 381 -40.83 24.07 20.80
CA LYS A 381 -42.21 24.45 20.56
C LYS A 381 -42.70 23.83 19.24
N ASN A 382 -43.51 22.79 19.35
CA ASN A 382 -44.15 22.11 18.20
C ASN A 382 -45.50 22.76 17.88
N GLU A 383 -45.46 24.00 17.40
CA GLU A 383 -46.62 24.81 16.99
C GLU A 383 -47.61 25.17 18.13
N GLY A 384 -48.66 25.91 17.81
CA GLY A 384 -49.70 26.30 18.77
C GLY A 384 -49.34 27.45 19.73
N CYS A 385 -50.02 27.48 20.87
CA CYS A 385 -50.00 28.64 21.77
C CYS A 385 -48.67 28.81 22.54
N HIS A 386 -48.40 30.00 23.03
CA HIS A 386 -47.19 30.30 23.83
C HIS A 386 -47.27 29.84 25.28
N LYS A 387 -48.34 29.15 25.70
CA LYS A 387 -48.40 28.44 26.98
C LYS A 387 -47.77 27.06 26.80
N MET A 388 -46.55 26.90 27.31
CA MET A 388 -45.79 25.66 27.25
C MET A 388 -46.03 24.80 28.49
N HIS A 389 -45.90 23.49 28.34
CA HIS A 389 -45.93 22.51 29.44
C HIS A 389 -44.62 21.72 29.45
N CYS A 390 -43.92 21.73 30.58
CA CYS A 390 -42.72 20.91 30.75
C CYS A 390 -43.10 19.49 31.17
N THR A 391 -42.88 18.51 30.29
CA THR A 391 -43.16 17.09 30.53
C THR A 391 -42.34 16.46 31.66
N LYS A 392 -41.19 17.03 32.03
CA LYS A 392 -40.35 16.51 33.13
C LYS A 392 -40.80 16.97 34.52
N CYS A 393 -41.30 18.20 34.66
CA CYS A 393 -41.58 18.80 35.98
C CYS A 393 -42.99 19.38 36.13
N ASP A 394 -43.84 19.14 35.14
CA ASP A 394 -45.24 19.57 35.05
C ASP A 394 -45.46 21.03 35.38
N THR A 395 -44.53 21.87 34.96
CA THR A 395 -44.61 23.32 35.14
C THR A 395 -45.04 23.96 33.83
N TYR A 396 -46.09 24.77 33.90
CA TYR A 396 -46.49 25.62 32.79
C TYR A 396 -45.60 26.85 32.76
N PHE A 397 -45.19 27.29 31.58
CA PHE A 397 -44.40 28.51 31.42
C PHE A 397 -44.75 29.22 30.11
N CYS A 398 -44.49 30.51 30.03
CA CYS A 398 -44.71 31.28 28.80
C CYS A 398 -43.49 31.17 27.87
N TRP A 399 -43.70 30.82 26.61
CA TRP A 399 -42.62 30.75 25.61
C TRP A 399 -41.98 32.11 25.34
N LEU A 400 -42.73 33.22 25.45
CA LEU A 400 -42.23 34.56 25.13
C LEU A 400 -41.26 35.07 26.19
N CYS A 401 -41.68 35.08 27.46
CA CYS A 401 -40.89 35.62 28.57
C CYS A 401 -40.11 34.57 29.38
N SER A 402 -40.31 33.28 29.10
CA SER A 402 -39.70 32.15 29.84
C SER A 402 -40.04 32.12 31.34
N GLU A 403 -41.10 32.79 31.78
CA GLU A 403 -41.54 32.77 33.19
C GLU A 403 -42.54 31.64 33.48
N GLY A 404 -42.49 31.13 34.71
CA GLY A 404 -43.43 30.12 35.20
C GLY A 404 -44.86 30.67 35.32
N LEU A 405 -45.83 29.92 34.78
CA LEU A 405 -47.26 30.23 34.84
C LEU A 405 -47.90 29.57 36.07
N ASN A 406 -48.97 30.19 36.57
CA ASN A 406 -49.78 29.59 37.64
C ASN A 406 -50.48 28.32 37.12
N LYS A 407 -50.51 27.25 37.93
CA LYS A 407 -51.18 25.99 37.59
C LYS A 407 -52.71 26.09 37.59
N GLU A 408 -53.28 26.94 38.44
CA GLU A 408 -54.73 27.08 38.59
C GLU A 408 -55.34 27.90 37.43
N ASP A 409 -54.63 28.91 36.95
CA ASP A 409 -55.05 29.72 35.80
C ASP A 409 -53.83 30.17 34.95
N PRO A 410 -53.36 29.29 34.04
CA PRO A 410 -52.20 29.58 33.20
C PRO A 410 -52.44 30.66 32.14
N TYR A 411 -53.71 30.91 31.77
CA TYR A 411 -54.05 31.80 30.65
C TYR A 411 -54.16 33.27 31.07
N LYS A 412 -54.36 33.54 32.36
CA LYS A 412 -54.38 34.91 32.92
C LYS A 412 -53.14 35.73 32.58
N HIS A 413 -51.98 35.09 32.44
CA HIS A 413 -50.74 35.75 32.02
C HIS A 413 -50.87 36.47 30.66
N PHE A 414 -51.75 35.99 29.79
CA PHE A 414 -51.99 36.54 28.45
C PHE A 414 -53.19 37.51 28.39
N GLN A 415 -53.87 37.77 29.51
CA GLN A 415 -55.14 38.53 29.59
C GLN A 415 -55.05 39.82 30.43
N GLY A 416 -53.86 40.43 30.58
CA GLY A 416 -53.63 41.60 31.46
C GLY A 416 -52.85 42.77 30.82
N ASP A 417 -52.17 43.61 31.61
CA ASP A 417 -51.36 44.76 31.10
C ASP A 417 -49.86 44.42 30.91
N GLY A 418 -49.55 43.15 30.66
CA GLY A 418 -48.18 42.65 30.52
C GLY A 418 -47.65 42.69 29.08
N THR A 419 -46.33 42.56 28.93
CA THR A 419 -45.66 42.45 27.62
C THR A 419 -46.10 41.24 26.78
N CYS A 420 -46.67 40.23 27.44
CA CYS A 420 -47.20 39.01 26.80
C CYS A 420 -48.73 39.03 26.62
N SER A 421 -49.40 40.13 26.95
CA SER A 421 -50.85 40.24 26.83
C SER A 421 -51.33 40.23 25.38
N GLY A 422 -52.39 39.48 25.10
CA GLY A 422 -52.96 39.33 23.75
C GLY A 422 -52.08 38.50 22.80
N ARG A 423 -50.93 38.00 23.26
CA ARG A 423 -49.94 37.32 22.43
C ARG A 423 -49.92 35.80 22.61
N LEU A 424 -51.01 35.19 23.09
CA LEU A 424 -51.08 33.74 23.31
C LEU A 424 -50.89 32.94 22.01
N PHE A 425 -51.39 33.45 20.89
CA PHE A 425 -51.32 32.82 19.57
C PHE A 425 -50.52 33.66 18.56
N GLU A 426 -49.69 34.62 19.03
CA GLU A 426 -48.86 35.44 18.14
C GLU A 426 -47.93 34.54 17.30
N GLY A 427 -48.05 34.59 15.97
CA GLY A 427 -47.24 33.76 15.06
C GLY A 427 -47.73 32.33 14.86
N VAL A 428 -48.96 31.98 15.27
CA VAL A 428 -49.62 30.73 14.88
C VAL A 428 -50.30 30.96 13.54
N HIS A 429 -49.85 30.26 12.49
CA HIS A 429 -50.54 30.27 11.20
C HIS A 429 -51.86 29.49 11.34
N HIS A 430 -52.98 30.17 11.23
CA HIS A 430 -54.26 29.51 10.97
C HIS A 430 -54.24 29.07 9.51
N PHE A 431 -54.14 27.77 9.26
CA PHE A 431 -54.67 27.22 8.01
C PHE A 431 -56.18 27.47 8.07
N ASN A 432 -56.66 28.42 7.26
CA ASN A 432 -58.09 28.55 7.03
C ASN A 432 -58.49 27.36 6.15
N ASP A 433 -59.33 26.47 6.70
CA ASP A 433 -60.06 25.45 5.94
C ASP A 433 -61.12 26.11 5.04
N HIS A 434 -60.68 26.92 4.07
CA HIS A 434 -61.57 27.65 3.16
C HIS A 434 -61.07 27.78 1.73
N ASP A 435 -60.24 26.87 1.25
CA ASP A 435 -59.89 26.76 -0.18
C ASP A 435 -60.04 25.31 -0.69
N GLU A 436 -61.14 24.63 -0.33
CA GLU A 436 -61.49 23.29 -0.83
C GLU A 436 -62.69 23.30 -1.83
N GLU A 437 -63.15 24.47 -2.26
CA GLU A 437 -64.22 24.60 -3.27
C GLU A 437 -63.79 25.56 -4.39
N ASP A 438 -62.83 25.16 -5.23
CA ASP A 438 -62.66 25.74 -6.58
C ASP A 438 -61.72 24.88 -7.43
N LEU A 439 -62.02 23.59 -7.62
CA LEU A 439 -61.48 22.83 -8.75
C LEU A 439 -62.28 21.55 -9.04
N TYR A 440 -63.55 21.73 -9.43
CA TYR A 440 -64.20 20.77 -10.32
C TYR A 440 -64.46 21.44 -11.67
N ASP A 441 -64.10 20.69 -12.71
CA ASP A 441 -64.66 20.69 -14.07
C ASP A 441 -63.83 21.39 -15.18
N PHE A 442 -62.96 20.61 -15.84
CA PHE A 442 -62.99 20.51 -17.31
C PHE A 442 -62.32 19.22 -17.83
N GLU A 443 -63.19 18.31 -18.27
CA GLU A 443 -63.11 17.36 -19.40
C GLU A 443 -61.94 16.37 -19.54
N LEU A 444 -62.34 15.12 -19.34
CA LEU A 444 -61.84 13.88 -19.93
C LEU A 444 -62.06 13.90 -21.46
N ASP A 445 -61.05 13.54 -22.27
CA ASP A 445 -61.21 12.60 -23.40
C ASP A 445 -59.85 12.25 -24.08
N ASP A 446 -59.68 10.93 -24.23
CA ASP A 446 -59.02 10.18 -25.31
C ASP A 446 -57.50 10.25 -25.57
N ALA A 447 -56.76 9.16 -25.25
CA ALA A 447 -56.64 7.98 -26.12
C ALA A 447 -55.40 7.08 -25.85
N PHE A 448 -55.67 5.77 -25.66
CA PHE A 448 -54.90 4.56 -26.09
C PHE A 448 -53.55 4.20 -25.40
N ASP A 449 -53.47 3.10 -24.61
CA ASP A 449 -53.45 1.65 -24.94
C ASP A 449 -52.00 1.15 -25.14
N ASP A 450 -51.44 0.32 -24.25
CA ASP A 450 -51.33 -1.17 -24.35
C ASP A 450 -50.39 -1.58 -23.17
N GLY A 451 -50.62 -2.51 -22.24
CA GLY A 451 -51.42 -3.73 -22.23
C GLY A 451 -50.51 -4.94 -21.97
N SER A 452 -50.34 -5.38 -20.71
CA SER A 452 -50.31 -6.80 -20.34
C SER A 452 -49.91 -7.02 -18.87
N ASP A 453 -50.83 -7.64 -18.14
CA ASP A 453 -50.63 -8.38 -16.90
C ASP A 453 -49.60 -9.51 -17.05
N TYR A 454 -48.79 -9.72 -16.00
CA TYR A 454 -48.59 -11.03 -15.39
C TYR A 454 -48.33 -10.84 -13.89
N GLU A 455 -49.29 -11.31 -13.08
CA GLU A 455 -49.11 -11.67 -11.67
C GLU A 455 -48.03 -12.75 -11.55
N ASP A 456 -47.17 -12.68 -10.53
CA ASP A 456 -46.96 -13.84 -9.67
C ASP A 456 -46.45 -13.43 -8.28
N ASP A 457 -46.91 -14.23 -7.33
CA ASP A 457 -46.88 -14.10 -5.89
C ASP A 457 -45.47 -14.21 -5.27
N MET A 458 -45.26 -13.63 -4.08
CA MET A 458 -45.13 -14.43 -2.84
C MET A 458 -44.48 -13.66 -1.67
N LEU A 459 -45.33 -13.50 -0.63
CA LEU A 459 -45.09 -13.86 0.77
C LEU A 459 -44.28 -12.92 1.69
N ASP A 460 -45.07 -12.23 2.50
CA ASP A 460 -45.12 -12.30 3.97
C ASP A 460 -43.89 -11.95 4.81
N ALA A 461 -44.00 -10.77 5.41
CA ALA A 461 -43.36 -10.39 6.65
C ALA A 461 -44.20 -10.84 7.85
N GLU A 462 -43.60 -11.61 8.77
CA GLU A 462 -43.98 -11.72 10.18
C GLU A 462 -42.67 -11.68 10.99
N PHE A 463 -42.38 -10.65 11.80
CA PHE A 463 -42.85 -10.43 13.17
C PHE A 463 -42.52 -11.61 14.12
N TYR A 464 -41.60 -11.41 15.09
CA TYR A 464 -41.72 -11.62 16.57
C TYR A 464 -40.33 -11.81 17.25
N PRO A 465 -40.21 -11.66 18.59
CA PRO A 465 -39.44 -10.59 19.23
C PRO A 465 -38.32 -11.11 20.15
N TRP A 466 -37.73 -10.20 20.92
CA TRP A 466 -36.91 -10.47 22.10
C TRP A 466 -37.68 -11.25 23.17
N ASP A 467 -37.01 -12.23 23.80
CA ASP A 467 -37.34 -12.66 25.15
C ASP A 467 -36.07 -13.09 25.91
N ASP A 468 -36.00 -12.62 27.15
CA ASP A 468 -35.06 -13.02 28.20
C ASP A 468 -35.45 -14.40 28.73
N THR A 469 -34.47 -15.24 29.09
CA THR A 469 -34.55 -16.09 30.30
C THR A 469 -33.18 -16.60 30.71
N ASP A 470 -32.86 -16.37 31.97
CA ASP A 470 -31.89 -17.08 32.79
C ASP A 470 -32.09 -18.61 32.74
N GLU A 471 -31.01 -19.39 32.85
CA GLU A 471 -30.98 -20.59 33.71
C GLU A 471 -29.54 -21.05 33.97
N ASP A 472 -29.29 -21.31 35.25
CA ASP A 472 -28.08 -21.81 35.89
C ASP A 472 -27.69 -23.25 35.43
N GLU A 473 -26.41 -23.61 35.57
CA GLU A 473 -25.96 -24.86 36.24
C GLU A 473 -24.42 -25.01 36.16
N ASP A 474 -23.77 -24.75 37.30
CA ASP A 474 -22.84 -25.61 38.04
C ASP A 474 -21.69 -26.40 37.34
N ASP A 475 -20.49 -26.11 37.87
CA ASP A 475 -19.59 -27.04 38.59
C ASP A 475 -18.20 -27.44 38.03
N GLU A 476 -17.28 -27.42 39.02
CA GLU A 476 -15.96 -28.07 39.19
C GLU A 476 -14.74 -27.53 38.41
N GLU A 477 -13.85 -26.79 39.09
CA GLU A 477 -12.67 -27.27 39.83
C GLU A 477 -11.55 -27.86 38.94
N GLU A 478 -10.41 -27.15 38.84
CA GLU A 478 -9.09 -27.69 39.23
C GLU A 478 -7.96 -26.64 39.14
N ARG A 479 -7.56 -26.17 40.33
CA ARG A 479 -6.20 -26.08 40.89
C ARG A 479 -4.94 -26.12 39.99
N PHE A 480 -4.02 -25.19 40.34
CA PHE A 480 -2.55 -25.18 40.18
C PHE A 480 -2.04 -25.18 38.72
N ASN A 481 -1.16 -24.27 38.28
CA ASN A 481 0.07 -23.79 38.90
C ASN A 481 0.57 -22.55 38.15
#